data_AF-A0A091ICB8-F1
#
_entry.id   AF-A0A091ICB8-F1
#
_cell.length_a   1.000
_cell.length_b   1.000
_cell.length_c   1.000
_cell.angle_alpha   90.00
_cell.angle_beta   90.00
_cell.angle_gamma   90.00
#
_symmetry.space_group_name_H-M   'P 1'
#
loop_
_entity.id
_entity.type
_entity.pdbx_description
1 polymer ?
#
loop_
_entity_poly.entity_id
_entity_poly.type
_entity_poly.pdbx_seq_one_letter_code
_entity_poly.pdbx_strand_id
1 'polypeptide(L)'
;KLKIEMLQLEKETADITHPFYLSKKCEILQDMNRHLEVVLKEKSALRRRLIKPRCQESLPIEVTFHRSVVDLLAEAVTFIENLESHLQTLRSIPQIPDMMKNMDTALTKAEMLVMDLEELAEQILKWREVHKE
;
A
#
# COMPACT_ATOMS: atom_id res chain seq x y z
N LYS A 1 -22.21 2.85 -87.47
CA LYS A 1 -21.16 3.58 -86.71
C LYS A 1 -21.67 4.02 -85.34
N LEU A 2 -22.63 4.95 -85.25
CA LEU A 2 -23.23 5.44 -84.00
C LEU A 2 -23.70 4.35 -83.02
N LYS A 3 -24.40 3.31 -83.49
CA LYS A 3 -24.91 2.24 -82.61
C LYS A 3 -23.81 1.40 -81.94
N ILE A 4 -22.66 1.25 -82.59
CA ILE A 4 -21.49 0.54 -82.03
C ILE A 4 -20.82 1.41 -80.98
N GLU A 5 -20.69 2.71 -81.23
CA GLU A 5 -20.15 3.68 -80.27
C GLU A 5 -21.02 3.79 -79.02
N MET A 6 -22.35 3.73 -79.16
CA MET A 6 -23.26 3.71 -78.00
C MET A 6 -23.10 2.46 -77.14
N LEU A 7 -23.02 1.27 -77.76
CA LEU A 7 -22.81 0.02 -77.02
C LEU A 7 -21.45 -0.05 -76.34
N GLN A 8 -20.42 0.54 -76.97
CA GLN A 8 -19.09 0.66 -76.38
C GLN A 8 -19.10 1.60 -75.16
N LEU A 9 -19.78 2.75 -75.28
CA LEU A 9 -19.94 3.71 -74.19
C LEU A 9 -20.75 3.12 -73.01
N GLU A 10 -21.82 2.37 -73.29
CA GLU A 10 -22.56 1.63 -72.25
C GLU A 10 -21.67 0.63 -71.52
N LYS A 11 -20.83 -0.11 -72.24
CA LYS A 11 -19.89 -1.07 -71.65
C LYS A 11 -18.82 -0.39 -70.79
N GLU A 12 -18.28 0.75 -71.25
CA GLU A 12 -17.24 1.51 -70.55
C GLU A 12 -17.77 2.21 -69.30
N THR A 13 -19.06 2.60 -69.30
CA THR A 13 -19.69 3.30 -68.16
C THR A 13 -20.54 2.39 -67.28
N ALA A 14 -20.68 1.10 -67.62
CA ALA A 14 -21.54 0.16 -66.90
C ALA A 14 -21.22 0.06 -65.41
N ASP A 15 -19.97 0.25 -65.01
CA ASP A 15 -19.56 0.15 -63.62
C ASP A 15 -20.11 1.29 -62.73
N ILE A 16 -20.53 2.41 -63.33
CA ILE A 16 -21.11 3.59 -62.66
C ILE A 16 -22.56 3.88 -63.09
N THR A 17 -23.05 3.30 -64.18
CA THR A 17 -24.43 3.52 -64.67
C THR A 17 -25.33 2.29 -64.49
N HIS A 18 -24.78 1.08 -64.52
CA HIS A 18 -25.60 -0.13 -64.55
C HIS A 18 -25.94 -0.60 -63.13
N PRO A 19 -27.23 -0.81 -62.81
CA PRO A 19 -27.70 -1.13 -61.46
C PRO A 19 -26.98 -2.32 -60.80
N PHE A 20 -26.65 -3.36 -61.56
CA PHE A 20 -25.93 -4.52 -61.03
C PHE A 20 -24.57 -4.16 -60.39
N TYR A 21 -23.72 -3.38 -61.07
CA TYR A 21 -22.41 -3.01 -60.55
C TYR A 21 -22.52 -1.98 -59.41
N LEU A 22 -23.49 -1.07 -59.51
CA LEU A 22 -23.80 -0.12 -58.46
C LEU A 22 -24.28 -0.80 -57.18
N SER A 23 -25.23 -1.75 -57.27
CA SER A 23 -25.72 -2.51 -56.11
C SER A 23 -24.59 -3.26 -55.43
N LYS A 24 -23.70 -3.90 -56.20
CA LYS A 24 -22.53 -4.60 -55.65
C LYS A 24 -21.56 -3.64 -54.94
N LYS A 25 -21.30 -2.46 -55.51
CA LYS A 25 -20.48 -1.42 -54.85
C LYS A 25 -21.16 -0.91 -53.56
N CYS A 26 -22.47 -0.71 -53.58
CA CYS A 26 -23.26 -0.31 -52.41
C CYS A 26 -23.22 -1.37 -51.30
N GLU A 27 -23.34 -2.65 -51.63
CA GLU A 27 -23.23 -3.76 -50.65
C GLU A 27 -21.87 -3.77 -49.96
N ILE A 28 -20.78 -3.62 -50.73
CA ILE A 28 -19.41 -3.57 -50.18
C ILE A 28 -19.24 -2.36 -49.24
N LEU A 29 -19.78 -1.20 -49.62
CA LEU A 29 -19.71 0.01 -48.79
C LEU A 29 -20.55 -0.12 -47.53
N GLN A 30 -21.74 -0.73 -47.61
CA GLN A 30 -22.59 -1.00 -46.45
C GLN A 30 -21.92 -1.98 -45.49
N ASP A 31 -21.29 -3.03 -46.00
CA ASP A 31 -20.56 -4.00 -45.20
C ASP A 31 -19.36 -3.35 -44.49
N MET A 32 -18.58 -2.54 -45.21
CA MET A 32 -17.48 -1.76 -44.63
C MET A 32 -17.98 -0.81 -43.53
N ASN A 33 -19.09 -0.10 -43.76
CA ASN A 33 -19.67 0.79 -42.75
C ASN A 33 -20.09 0.02 -41.49
N ARG A 34 -20.72 -1.15 -41.65
CA ARG A 34 -21.08 -2.01 -40.52
C ARG A 34 -19.85 -2.44 -39.72
N HIS A 35 -18.77 -2.81 -40.40
CA HIS A 35 -17.50 -3.14 -39.74
C HIS A 35 -16.92 -1.94 -38.97
N LEU A 36 -16.94 -0.74 -39.56
CA LEU A 36 -16.46 0.47 -38.90
C LEU A 36 -17.29 0.84 -37.66
N GLU A 37 -18.61 0.68 -37.70
CA GLU A 37 -19.48 0.89 -36.55
C GLU A 37 -19.12 -0.03 -35.37
N VAL A 38 -18.85 -1.31 -35.66
CA VAL A 38 -18.40 -2.29 -34.65
C VAL A 38 -17.06 -1.85 -34.05
N VAL A 39 -16.09 -1.47 -34.88
CA VAL A 39 -14.77 -1.00 -34.40
C VAL A 39 -14.91 0.24 -33.53
N LEU A 40 -15.75 1.21 -33.90
CA LEU A 40 -16.00 2.41 -33.11
C LEU A 40 -16.64 2.08 -31.76
N LYS A 41 -17.60 1.15 -31.74
CA LYS A 41 -18.24 0.70 -30.50
C LYS A 41 -17.22 0.04 -29.57
N GLU A 42 -16.39 -0.87 -30.06
CA GLU A 42 -15.34 -1.53 -29.28
C GLU A 42 -14.28 -0.54 -28.78
N LYS A 43 -13.83 0.39 -29.63
CA LYS A 43 -12.90 1.46 -29.23
C LYS A 43 -13.48 2.30 -28.08
N SER A 44 -14.77 2.66 -28.15
CA SER A 44 -15.44 3.43 -27.10
C SER A 44 -15.56 2.64 -25.79
N ALA A 45 -15.85 1.33 -25.87
CA ALA A 45 -15.95 0.44 -24.73
C ALA A 45 -14.58 0.24 -24.06
N LEU A 46 -13.54 0.03 -24.87
CA LEU A 46 -12.16 -0.08 -24.41
C LEU A 46 -11.70 1.20 -23.73
N ARG A 47 -11.97 2.38 -24.32
CA ARG A 47 -11.66 3.67 -23.69
C ARG A 47 -12.33 3.82 -22.32
N ARG A 48 -13.61 3.47 -22.20
CA ARG A 48 -14.32 3.48 -20.90
C ARG A 48 -13.68 2.55 -19.88
N ARG A 49 -13.26 1.36 -20.29
CA ARG A 49 -12.58 0.39 -19.43
C ARG A 49 -11.19 0.85 -18.99
N LEU A 50 -10.45 1.49 -19.88
CA LEU A 50 -9.11 2.03 -19.59
C LEU A 50 -9.15 3.27 -18.70
N ILE A 51 -10.17 4.13 -18.86
CA ILE A 51 -10.37 5.31 -17.99
C ILE A 51 -10.82 4.90 -16.59
N LYS A 52 -11.52 3.77 -16.43
CA LYS A 52 -11.92 3.28 -15.12
C LYS A 52 -10.67 2.85 -14.35
N PRO A 53 -10.27 3.56 -13.27
CA PRO A 53 -9.08 3.20 -12.51
C PRO A 53 -9.29 1.79 -11.95
N ARG A 54 -8.35 0.86 -12.24
CA ARG A 54 -8.45 -0.53 -11.74
C ARG A 54 -8.23 -0.63 -10.24
N CYS A 55 -7.54 0.36 -9.67
CA CYS A 55 -7.45 0.69 -8.26
C CYS A 55 -7.36 2.21 -8.17
N GLN A 56 -8.05 2.82 -7.22
CA GLN A 56 -7.76 4.18 -6.81
C GLN A 56 -6.41 4.14 -6.08
N GLU A 57 -5.30 4.46 -6.77
CA GLU A 57 -3.97 4.57 -6.14
C GLU A 57 -3.92 5.68 -5.08
N SER A 58 -4.91 6.55 -5.06
CA SER A 58 -5.16 7.55 -4.02
C SER A 58 -6.58 7.38 -3.48
N LEU A 59 -6.76 7.53 -2.17
CA LEU A 59 -8.08 7.64 -1.56
C LEU A 59 -8.90 8.70 -2.34
N PRO A 60 -10.21 8.51 -2.57
CA PRO A 60 -11.07 9.50 -3.22
C PRO A 60 -11.30 10.68 -2.28
N ILE A 61 -10.25 11.46 -2.05
CA ILE A 61 -10.28 12.69 -1.29
C ILE A 61 -10.18 13.83 -2.31
N GLU A 62 -10.98 14.86 -2.13
CA GLU A 62 -10.87 16.08 -2.90
C GLU A 62 -9.49 16.71 -2.70
N VAL A 63 -8.88 17.22 -3.78
CA VAL A 63 -7.50 17.76 -3.75
C VAL A 63 -7.32 18.83 -2.66
N THR A 64 -8.37 19.59 -2.37
CA THR A 64 -8.43 20.60 -1.31
C THR A 64 -8.14 20.06 0.09
N PHE A 65 -8.46 18.79 0.35
CA PHE A 65 -8.26 18.15 1.65
C PHE A 65 -7.01 17.28 1.74
N HIS A 66 -6.26 17.08 0.63
CA HIS A 66 -5.09 16.20 0.64
C HIS A 66 -4.06 16.60 1.69
N ARG A 67 -3.74 17.90 1.78
CA ARG A 67 -2.79 18.42 2.77
C ARG A 67 -3.28 18.14 4.20
N SER A 68 -4.54 18.50 4.49
CA SER A 68 -5.13 18.30 5.82
C SER A 68 -5.18 16.83 6.22
N VAL A 69 -5.47 15.93 5.28
CA VAL A 69 -5.49 14.49 5.55
C VAL A 69 -4.08 13.95 5.79
N VAL A 70 -3.08 14.39 5.04
CA VAL A 70 -1.69 14.00 5.27
C VAL A 70 -1.22 14.47 6.65
N ASP A 71 -1.49 15.72 7.00
CA ASP A 71 -1.13 16.29 8.30
C ASP A 71 -1.85 15.53 9.44
N LEU A 72 -3.15 15.27 9.30
CA LEU A 72 -3.92 14.50 10.27
C LEU A 72 -3.42 13.06 10.43
N LEU A 73 -3.06 12.39 9.34
CA LEU A 73 -2.53 11.03 9.39
C LEU A 73 -1.17 10.99 10.10
N ALA A 74 -0.31 12.00 9.86
CA ALA A 74 0.96 12.12 10.57
C ALA A 74 0.73 12.32 12.07
N GLU A 75 -0.17 13.23 12.45
CA GLU A 75 -0.53 13.46 13.86
C GLU A 75 -1.13 12.21 14.52
N ALA A 76 -1.99 11.48 13.80
CA ALA A 76 -2.60 10.26 14.30
C ALA A 76 -1.54 9.17 14.59
N VAL A 77 -0.55 9.01 13.71
CA VAL A 77 0.56 8.06 13.93
C VAL A 77 1.35 8.45 15.18
N THR A 78 1.77 9.73 15.29
CA THR A 78 2.51 10.21 16.46
C THR A 78 1.69 10.06 17.76
N PHE A 79 0.38 10.31 17.69
CA PHE A 79 -0.52 10.10 18.83
C PHE A 79 -0.57 8.63 19.25
N ILE A 80 -0.69 7.70 18.31
CA ILE A 80 -0.72 6.25 18.58
C ILE A 80 0.59 5.80 19.23
N GLU A 81 1.74 6.24 18.71
CA GLU A 81 3.06 5.91 19.26
C GLU A 81 3.19 6.41 20.70
N ASN A 82 2.80 7.66 20.97
CA ASN A 82 2.81 8.23 22.31
C ASN A 82 1.84 7.50 23.24
N LEU A 83 0.64 7.15 22.78
CA LEU A 83 -0.34 6.42 23.58
C LEU A 83 0.18 5.05 23.97
N GLU A 84 0.79 4.30 23.05
CA GLU A 84 1.36 3.00 23.35
C GLU A 84 2.49 3.11 24.38
N SER A 85 3.38 4.12 24.26
CA SER A 85 4.44 4.37 25.25
C SER A 85 3.89 4.62 26.66
N HIS A 86 2.84 5.45 26.78
CA HIS A 86 2.18 5.68 28.06
C HIS A 86 1.50 4.42 28.60
N LEU A 87 0.84 3.63 27.75
CA LEU A 87 0.22 2.37 28.16
C LEU A 87 1.25 1.35 28.64
N GLN A 88 2.43 1.27 28.01
CA GLN A 88 3.51 0.42 28.48
C GLN A 88 4.01 0.83 29.87
N THR A 89 4.10 2.14 30.12
CA THR A 89 4.46 2.67 31.45
C THR A 89 3.39 2.31 32.49
N LEU A 90 2.10 2.45 32.16
CA LEU A 90 1.02 2.06 33.07
C LEU A 90 1.01 0.55 33.36
N ARG A 91 1.37 -0.28 32.36
CA ARG A 91 1.48 -1.74 32.52
C ARG A 91 2.65 -2.17 33.40
N SER A 92 3.71 -1.37 33.52
CA SER A 92 4.85 -1.69 34.39
C SER A 92 4.61 -1.33 35.86
N ILE A 93 3.70 -0.38 36.16
CA ILE A 93 3.41 0.06 37.54
C ILE A 93 3.03 -1.12 38.47
N PRO A 94 2.13 -2.05 38.08
CA PRO A 94 1.79 -3.20 38.93
C PRO A 94 2.97 -4.13 39.23
N GLN A 95 4.06 -4.08 38.46
CA GLN A 95 5.25 -4.90 38.67
C GLN A 95 6.23 -4.28 39.68
N ILE A 96 6.08 -2.99 39.99
CA ILE A 96 6.97 -2.26 40.91
C ILE A 96 7.01 -2.91 42.31
N PRO A 97 5.89 -3.30 42.94
CA PRO A 97 5.93 -3.92 44.27
C PRO A 97 6.71 -5.24 44.29
N ASP A 98 6.55 -6.08 43.27
CA ASP A 98 7.31 -7.34 43.16
C ASP A 98 8.80 -7.08 42.96
N MET A 99 9.13 -6.08 42.13
CA MET A 99 10.51 -5.65 41.91
C MET A 99 11.14 -5.10 43.20
N MET A 100 10.39 -4.31 43.98
CA MET A 100 10.81 -3.79 45.28
C MET A 100 11.05 -4.91 46.30
N LYS A 101 10.15 -5.89 46.39
CA LYS A 101 10.31 -7.06 47.26
C LYS A 101 11.57 -7.87 46.92
N ASN A 102 11.85 -8.05 45.62
CA ASN A 102 13.09 -8.71 45.18
C ASN A 102 14.33 -7.90 45.58
N MET A 103 14.25 -6.58 45.50
CA MET A 103 15.34 -5.69 45.91
C MET A 103 15.57 -5.72 47.42
N ASP A 104 14.52 -5.72 48.23
CA ASP A 104 14.61 -5.89 49.69
C ASP A 104 15.24 -7.24 50.06
N THR A 105 14.87 -8.30 49.34
CA THR A 105 15.47 -9.63 49.51
C THR A 105 16.95 -9.64 49.13
N ALA A 106 17.34 -8.91 48.10
CA ALA A 106 18.75 -8.79 47.71
C ALA A 106 19.55 -7.96 48.73
N LEU A 107 18.95 -6.90 49.27
CA LEU A 107 19.54 -6.05 50.28
C LEU A 107 19.81 -6.83 51.57
N THR A 108 18.80 -7.52 52.10
CA THR A 108 18.97 -8.35 53.32
C THR A 108 20.05 -9.43 53.16
N LYS A 109 20.17 -10.04 51.97
CA LYS A 109 21.27 -10.97 51.68
C LYS A 109 22.64 -10.29 51.65
N ALA A 110 22.72 -9.10 51.08
CA ALA A 110 23.96 -8.33 51.06
C ALA A 110 24.39 -7.92 52.48
N GLU A 111 23.44 -7.49 53.32
CA GLU A 111 23.69 -7.17 54.73
C GLU A 111 24.24 -8.37 55.50
N MET A 112 23.64 -9.56 55.34
CA MET A 112 24.19 -10.79 55.95
C MET A 112 25.62 -11.08 55.49
N LEU A 113 25.90 -10.96 54.19
CA LEU A 113 27.25 -11.18 53.67
C LEU A 113 28.27 -10.17 54.22
N VAL A 114 27.86 -8.92 54.43
CA VAL A 114 28.73 -7.91 55.06
C VAL A 114 29.05 -8.30 56.50
N MET A 115 28.05 -8.73 57.28
CA MET A 115 28.27 -9.20 58.65
C MET A 115 29.23 -10.40 58.70
N ASP A 116 29.06 -11.38 57.81
CA ASP A 116 29.95 -12.54 57.72
C ASP A 116 31.39 -12.12 57.37
N LEU A 117 31.54 -11.11 56.50
CA LEU A 117 32.84 -10.55 56.12
C LEU A 117 33.52 -9.81 57.28
N GLU A 118 32.75 -9.04 58.05
CA GLU A 118 33.22 -8.36 59.25
C GLU A 118 33.69 -9.37 60.31
N GLU A 119 32.91 -10.43 60.54
CA GLU A 119 33.29 -11.51 61.46
C GLU A 119 34.57 -12.21 60.99
N LEU A 120 34.66 -12.55 59.70
CA LEU A 120 35.85 -13.17 59.13
C LEU A 120 37.08 -12.26 59.26
N ALA A 121 36.93 -10.96 59.02
CA ALA A 121 38.02 -9.99 59.18
C ALA A 121 38.51 -9.90 60.63
N GLU A 122 37.59 -9.90 61.60
CA GLU A 122 37.90 -9.93 63.03
C GLU A 122 38.67 -11.22 63.41
N GLN A 123 38.23 -12.37 62.90
CA GLN A 123 38.93 -13.65 63.12
C GLN A 123 40.35 -13.64 62.55
N ILE A 124 40.55 -13.08 61.35
CA ILE A 124 41.87 -12.94 60.72
C ILE A 124 42.79 -12.03 61.55
N LEU A 125 42.27 -10.93 62.08
CA LEU A 125 43.04 -10.02 62.93
C LEU A 125 43.50 -10.72 64.22
N LYS A 126 42.58 -11.40 64.92
CA LYS A 126 42.92 -12.19 66.11
C LYS A 126 43.95 -13.27 65.82
N TRP A 127 43.79 -14.01 64.72
CA TRP A 127 44.75 -15.03 64.31
C TRP A 127 46.16 -14.45 64.08
N ARG A 128 46.25 -13.28 63.45
CA ARG A 128 47.51 -12.57 63.21
C ARG A 128 48.18 -12.09 64.50
N GLU A 129 47.40 -11.66 65.49
CA GLU A 129 47.95 -11.25 66.80
C GLU A 129 48.57 -12.44 67.55
N VAL A 130 47.91 -13.61 67.53
CA VAL A 130 48.42 -14.84 68.16
C VAL A 130 49.74 -15.33 67.53
N HIS A 131 49.99 -15.05 66.24
CA HIS A 131 51.19 -15.46 65.52
C HIS A 131 52.27 -14.37 65.44
N LYS A 132 52.16 -13.29 66.22
CA LYS A 132 53.15 -12.20 66.29
C LYS A 132 54.13 -12.31 67.47
N GLU A 133 54.01 -13.32 68.32
CA GLU A 133 55.03 -13.76 69.29
C GLU A 133 55.95 -14.83 68.68
#